data_AF-A0A6S7G6P6-F1
#
_entry.id   AF-A0A6S7G6P6-F1
#
_cell.length_a   1.000
_cell.length_b   1.000
_cell.length_c   1.000
_cell.angle_alpha   90.00
_cell.angle_beta   90.00
_cell.angle_gamma   90.00
#
_symmetry.space_group_name_H-M   'P 1'
#
loop_
_entity.id
_entity.type
_entity.pdbx_description
1 polymer ?
#
loop_
_entity_poly.entity_id
_entity_poly.type
_entity_poly.pdbx_seq_one_letter_code
_entity_poly.pdbx_strand_id
1 'polypeptide(L)'
;MPDSLKIAVVQPLLKKYNLSYEEFCSFRPISNLKFVSKSIEKAVAVQLTDYLTENHLHEKFQSAYKPCHSTETALLRVQNDILQALDNGDSVILVLLDLRLLTPWII
;
A
#
# COMPACT_ATOMS: atom_id res chain seq x y z
N MET A 1 -21.94 -4.03 7.77
CA MET A 1 -22.06 -2.55 7.73
C MET A 1 -23.29 -2.18 6.90
N PRO A 2 -24.14 -1.24 7.35
CA PRO A 2 -25.27 -0.72 6.57
C PRO A 2 -24.83 -0.19 5.21
N ASP A 3 -25.64 -0.38 4.17
CA ASP A 3 -25.29 0.03 2.80
C ASP A 3 -25.08 1.54 2.66
N SER A 4 -25.81 2.32 3.47
CA SER A 4 -25.66 3.79 3.51
C SER A 4 -24.27 4.26 3.92
N LEU A 5 -23.48 3.44 4.63
CA LEU A 5 -22.10 3.76 5.02
C LEU A 5 -21.07 3.33 3.97
N LYS A 6 -21.43 2.41 3.06
CA LYS A 6 -20.55 1.94 1.98
C LYS A 6 -20.47 2.92 0.80
N ILE A 7 -21.31 3.96 0.81
CA ILE A 7 -21.35 4.99 -0.24
C ILE A 7 -20.28 6.03 0.07
N ALA A 8 -19.42 6.30 -0.92
CA ALA A 8 -18.39 7.33 -0.89
C ALA A 8 -18.67 8.39 -1.97
N VAL A 9 -18.25 9.64 -1.70
CA VAL A 9 -18.18 10.67 -2.74
C VAL A 9 -16.82 10.54 -3.43
N VAL A 10 -16.82 10.24 -4.73
CA VAL A 10 -15.58 10.11 -5.50
C VAL A 10 -15.14 11.50 -5.97
N GLN A 11 -13.95 11.92 -5.56
CA GLN A 11 -13.33 13.18 -5.96
C GLN A 11 -12.08 12.90 -6.81
N PRO A 12 -12.07 13.25 -8.10
CA PRO A 12 -10.88 13.08 -8.93
C PRO A 12 -9.81 14.11 -8.53
N LEU A 13 -8.60 13.63 -8.20
CA LEU A 13 -7.45 14.46 -7.85
C LEU A 13 -6.32 14.24 -8.87
N LEU A 14 -5.70 15.32 -9.34
CA LEU A 14 -4.59 15.24 -10.29
C LEU A 14 -3.38 14.52 -9.66
N LYS A 15 -2.80 13.54 -10.38
CA LYS A 15 -1.68 12.71 -9.91
C LYS A 15 -0.42 13.52 -9.61
N LYS A 16 -0.16 14.57 -10.38
CA LYS A 16 0.98 15.50 -10.27
C LYS A 16 0.58 16.86 -10.82
N TYR A 17 1.12 17.94 -10.27
CA TYR A 17 0.74 19.32 -10.61
C TYR A 17 1.00 19.72 -12.06
N ASN A 18 1.89 19.02 -12.76
CA ASN A 18 2.34 19.33 -14.12
C ASN A 18 1.64 18.49 -15.21
N LEU A 19 0.63 17.70 -14.86
CA LEU A 19 -0.09 16.88 -15.82
C LEU A 19 -1.26 17.64 -16.45
N SER A 20 -1.63 17.26 -17.67
CA SER A 20 -2.77 17.85 -18.37
C SER A 20 -4.08 17.51 -17.68
N TYR A 21 -4.97 18.50 -17.59
CA TYR A 21 -6.34 18.33 -17.12
C TYR A 21 -7.24 17.68 -18.20
N GLU A 22 -6.78 17.61 -19.45
CA GLU A 22 -7.52 17.01 -20.56
C GLU A 22 -7.34 15.48 -20.61
N GLU A 23 -6.35 14.96 -19.90
CA GLU A 23 -6.04 13.52 -19.85
C GLU A 23 -6.67 12.89 -18.60
N PHE A 24 -7.78 12.17 -18.75
CA PHE A 24 -8.44 11.49 -17.62
C PHE A 24 -7.52 10.51 -16.87
N CYS A 25 -6.54 9.90 -17.57
CA CYS A 25 -5.52 9.04 -16.96
C CYS A 25 -4.61 9.77 -15.95
N SER A 26 -4.59 11.10 -15.98
CA SER A 26 -3.81 11.95 -15.07
C SER A 26 -4.48 12.15 -13.72
N PHE A 27 -5.72 11.70 -13.52
CA PHE A 27 -6.44 11.77 -12.25
C PHE A 27 -6.39 10.46 -11.47
N ARG A 28 -6.48 10.55 -10.14
CA ARG A 28 -6.80 9.45 -9.22
C ARG A 28 -8.21 9.68 -8.68
N PRO A 29 -9.11 8.70 -8.73
CA PRO A 29 -10.35 8.79 -7.98
C PRO A 29 -10.03 8.64 -6.48
N ILE A 30 -10.46 9.59 -5.66
CA ILE A 30 -10.34 9.52 -4.21
C ILE A 30 -11.73 9.32 -3.61
N SER A 31 -11.92 8.23 -2.87
CA SER A 31 -13.19 7.86 -2.23
C SER A 31 -13.33 8.51 -0.86
N ASN A 32 -14.09 9.59 -0.80
CA ASN A 32 -14.36 10.28 0.46
C ASN A 32 -15.53 9.62 1.20
N LEU A 33 -15.19 8.65 2.04
CA LEU A 33 -16.11 7.93 2.91
C LEU A 33 -16.62 8.78 4.06
N LYS A 34 -17.83 8.46 4.54
CA LYS A 34 -18.42 9.05 5.74
C LYS A 34 -17.49 8.81 6.95
N PHE A 35 -17.40 9.80 7.84
CA PHE A 35 -16.58 9.73 9.05
C PHE A 35 -16.77 8.42 9.83
N VAL A 36 -18.03 8.00 10.01
CA VAL A 36 -18.36 6.75 10.71
C VAL A 36 -17.77 5.51 10.02
N SER A 37 -17.75 5.45 8.68
CA SER A 37 -17.10 4.36 7.94
C SER A 37 -15.60 4.33 8.23
N LYS A 38 -14.92 5.48 8.13
CA LYS A 38 -13.48 5.60 8.40
C LYS A 38 -13.13 5.18 9.83
N SER A 39 -13.96 5.54 10.81
CA SER A 39 -13.78 5.13 12.21
C SER A 39 -13.91 3.62 12.39
N ILE A 40 -14.88 2.98 11.73
CA ILE A 40 -15.05 1.52 11.76
C ILE A 40 -13.86 0.84 11.08
N GLU A 41 -13.45 1.30 9.89
CA GLU A 41 -12.27 0.79 9.18
C GLU A 41 -11.00 0.88 10.03
N LYS A 42 -10.81 2.00 10.74
CA LYS A 42 -9.69 2.18 11.64
C LYS A 42 -9.74 1.18 12.81
N ALA A 43 -10.92 0.97 13.42
CA ALA A 43 -11.07 0.01 14.51
C ALA A 43 -10.76 -1.42 14.07
N VAL A 44 -11.26 -1.82 12.89
CA VAL A 44 -10.97 -3.14 12.29
C VAL A 44 -9.49 -3.27 11.96
N ALA A 45 -8.85 -2.24 11.40
CA ALA A 45 -7.43 -2.25 11.07
C ALA A 45 -6.55 -2.43 12.32
N VAL A 46 -6.90 -1.77 13.44
CA VAL A 46 -6.21 -1.95 14.73
C VAL A 46 -6.37 -3.38 15.21
N GLN A 47 -7.60 -3.88 15.30
CA GLN A 47 -7.88 -5.25 15.76
C GLN A 47 -7.14 -6.31 14.92
N LEU A 48 -7.12 -6.15 13.58
CA LEU A 48 -6.42 -7.06 12.69
C LEU A 48 -4.91 -7.00 12.89
N THR A 49 -4.35 -5.79 13.04
CA THR A 49 -2.91 -5.61 13.28
C THR A 49 -2.49 -6.25 14.60
N ASP A 50 -3.29 -6.08 15.66
CA ASP A 50 -3.03 -6.67 16.97
C ASP A 50 -3.05 -8.20 16.88
N TYR A 51 -4.09 -8.77 16.26
CA TYR A 51 -4.19 -10.22 16.05
C TYR A 51 -3.01 -10.80 15.27
N LEU A 52 -2.59 -10.16 14.17
CA LEU A 52 -1.43 -10.59 13.39
C LEU A 52 -0.14 -10.54 14.21
N THR A 53 -0.03 -9.55 15.10
CA THR A 53 1.16 -9.35 15.94
C THR A 53 1.23 -10.39 17.06
N GLU A 54 0.14 -10.58 17.80
CA GLU A 54 0.03 -11.53 18.92
C GLU A 54 0.25 -12.98 18.46
N ASN A 55 -0.18 -13.32 17.24
CA ASN A 55 -0.05 -14.67 16.70
C ASN A 55 1.16 -14.86 15.78
N HIS A 56 2.03 -13.85 15.66
CA HIS A 56 3.23 -13.89 14.80
C HIS A 56 2.93 -14.25 13.32
N LEU A 57 1.84 -13.70 12.77
CA LEU A 57 1.35 -14.01 11.42
C LEU A 57 1.81 -13.02 10.34
N HIS A 58 2.70 -12.08 10.66
CA HIS A 58 3.24 -11.14 9.69
C HIS A 58 4.22 -11.82 8.73
N GLU A 59 4.11 -11.52 7.44
CA GLU A 59 5.11 -11.93 6.46
C GLU A 59 6.47 -11.28 6.81
N LYS A 60 7.54 -12.08 6.71
CA LYS A 60 8.89 -11.68 7.14
C LYS A 60 9.43 -10.54 6.28
N PHE A 61 9.20 -10.61 4.97
CA PHE A 61 9.74 -9.66 3.99
C PHE A 61 8.77 -8.55 3.59
N GLN A 62 7.59 -8.48 4.23
CA GLN A 62 6.65 -7.39 4.01
C GLN A 62 7.05 -6.15 4.83
N SER A 63 7.36 -5.06 4.13
CA SER A 63 7.66 -3.77 4.77
C SER A 63 6.47 -2.80 4.77
N ALA A 64 5.53 -2.94 3.83
CA ALA A 64 4.36 -2.06 3.77
C ALA A 64 3.32 -2.46 4.82
N TYR A 65 2.59 -1.48 5.35
CA TYR A 65 1.47 -1.67 6.29
C TYR A 65 1.82 -2.42 7.60
N LYS A 66 3.10 -2.40 7.99
CA LYS A 66 3.61 -3.08 9.19
C LYS A 66 4.28 -2.06 10.11
N PRO A 67 4.05 -2.13 11.45
CA PRO A 67 4.72 -1.23 12.39
C PRO A 67 6.24 -1.39 12.30
N CYS A 68 6.97 -0.29 12.53
CA CYS A 68 8.44 -0.24 12.49
C CYS A 68 9.09 -0.52 11.13
N HIS A 69 8.33 -0.55 10.03
CA HIS A 69 8.85 -0.66 8.67
C HIS A 69 8.52 0.58 7.81
N SER A 70 9.39 0.86 6.84
CA SER A 70 9.26 1.96 5.87
C SER A 70 9.75 1.53 4.48
N THR A 71 9.58 2.42 3.50
CA THR A 71 10.17 2.24 2.15
C THR A 71 11.69 2.18 2.20
N GLU A 72 12.32 2.89 3.14
CA GLU A 72 13.77 2.86 3.34
C GLU A 72 14.22 1.48 3.86
N THR A 73 13.50 0.90 4.82
CA THR A 73 13.84 -0.45 5.32
C THR A 73 13.72 -1.52 4.24
N ALA A 74 12.75 -1.39 3.32
CA ALA A 74 12.62 -2.28 2.17
C ALA A 74 13.81 -2.14 1.21
N LEU A 75 14.17 -0.90 0.86
CA LEU A 75 15.29 -0.63 -0.04
C LEU A 75 16.62 -1.11 0.54
N LEU A 76 16.89 -0.79 1.82
CA LEU A 76 18.11 -1.21 2.52
C LEU A 76 18.25 -2.73 2.52
N ARG A 77 17.14 -3.46 2.74
CA ARG A 77 17.15 -4.93 2.73
C ARG A 77 17.53 -5.49 1.35
N VAL A 78 16.89 -4.99 0.28
CA VAL A 78 17.17 -5.43 -1.09
C VAL A 78 18.62 -5.11 -1.48
N GLN A 79 19.09 -3.91 -1.13
CA GLN A 79 20.47 -3.51 -1.40
C GLN A 79 21.47 -4.42 -0.66
N ASN A 80 21.23 -4.70 0.62
CA ASN A 80 22.08 -5.60 1.40
C ASN A 80 22.16 -7.00 0.78
N ASP A 81 21.03 -7.56 0.34
CA ASP A 81 21.00 -8.90 -0.26
C ASP A 81 21.78 -8.96 -1.58
N ILE A 82 21.70 -7.90 -2.40
CA ILE A 82 22.49 -7.77 -3.62
C ILE A 82 23.99 -7.71 -3.29
N LEU A 83 24.39 -6.85 -2.36
CA LEU A 83 25.80 -6.67 -2.00
C LEU A 83 26.41 -7.96 -1.44
N GLN A 84 25.70 -8.66 -0.55
CA GLN A 84 26.19 -9.93 0.01
C GLN A 84 26.38 -11.01 -1.05
N ALA A 85 25.48 -11.12 -2.03
CA ALA A 85 25.63 -12.07 -3.12
C ALA A 85 26.84 -11.73 -4.02
N LEU A 86 27.04 -10.44 -4.33
CA LEU A 86 28.19 -9.99 -5.10
C LEU A 86 29.52 -10.24 -4.38
N ASP A 87 29.56 -10.00 -3.07
CA ASP A 87 30.75 -10.27 -2.22
C ASP A 87 31.09 -11.77 -2.18
N ASN A 88 30.09 -12.65 -2.32
CA ASN A 88 30.29 -14.10 -2.42
C ASN A 88 30.67 -14.58 -3.83
N GLY A 89 30.72 -13.68 -4.82
CA GLY A 89 30.99 -14.00 -6.22
C GLY A 89 29.79 -14.57 -6.99
N ASP A 90 28.59 -14.48 -6.42
CA ASP A 90 27.35 -14.92 -7.07
C ASP A 90 26.85 -13.90 -8.10
N SER A 91 26.06 -14.36 -9.06
CA SER A 91 25.32 -13.50 -9.99
C SER A 91 23.91 -13.20 -9.47
N VAL A 92 23.48 -11.95 -9.56
CA VAL A 92 22.19 -11.50 -9.02
C VAL A 92 21.24 -11.09 -10.15
N ILE A 93 19.99 -11.55 -10.07
CA ILE A 93 18.89 -11.13 -10.96
C ILE A 93 17.77 -10.55 -10.10
N LEU A 94 17.40 -9.29 -10.36
CA LEU A 94 16.28 -8.63 -9.69
C LEU A 94 15.03 -8.68 -10.58
N VAL A 95 13.97 -9.33 -10.09
CA VAL A 95 12.66 -9.39 -10.77
C VAL A 95 11.71 -8.42 -10.09
N LEU A 96 11.22 -7.43 -10.84
CA LEU A 96 10.26 -6.43 -10.37
C LEU A 96 8.87 -6.78 -10.90
N LEU A 97 7.94 -7.07 -9.99
CA LEU A 97 6.55 -7.40 -10.30
C LEU A 97 5.64 -6.27 -9.85
N ASP A 98 4.74 -5.83 -10.73
CA ASP A 98 3.69 -4.88 -10.41
C ASP A 98 2.32 -5.52 -10.65
N LEU A 99 1.44 -5.41 -9.66
CA LEU A 99 0.10 -5.98 -9.70
C LEU A 99 -0.92 -4.87 -9.97
N ARG A 100 -1.74 -5.04 -11.00
CA ARG A 100 -2.84 -4.10 -11.27
C ARG A 100 -3.93 -4.27 -10.21
N LEU A 101 -4.37 -3.17 -9.62
CA LEU A 101 -5.52 -3.14 -8.69
C LEU A 101 -6.78 -3.69 -9.39
N LEU A 102 -7.44 -4.65 -8.74
CA LEU A 102 -8.69 -5.25 -9.24
C LEU A 102 -9.90 -4.30 -9.11
N THR A 103 -9.78 -3.20 -8.36
CA THR A 103 -10.85 -2.23 -8.13
C THR A 103 -10.39 -0.80 -8.45
N PRO A 104 -10.95 -0.13 -9.47
CA PRO A 104 -10.55 1.24 -9.85
C PRO A 104 -10.91 2.32 -8.82
N TRP A 105 -11.70 1.98 -7.80
CA TRP A 105 -12.46 2.97 -7.00
C TRP A 105 -12.15 2.99 -5.50
N ILE A 106 -11.24 2.13 -5.01
CA ILE A 106 -10.92 2.05 -3.58
C ILE A 106 -9.50 2.56 -3.35
N ILE A 107 -9.35 3.89 -3.28
CA ILE A 107 -8.47 4.65 -2.37
C ILE A 107 -9.20 5.96 -2.07
#